data_AF-A0A1G2SFP4-F1
#
_entry.id   AF-A0A1G2SFP4-F1
#
_cell.length_a   1.000
_cell.length_b   1.000
_cell.length_c   1.000
_cell.angle_alpha   90.00
_cell.angle_beta   90.00
_cell.angle_gamma   90.00
#
_symmetry.space_group_name_H-M   'P 1'
#
loop_
_entity.id
_entity.type
_entity.pdbx_description
1 polymer ?
#
loop_
_entity_poly.entity_id
_entity_poly.type
_entity_poly.pdbx_seq_one_letter_code
_entity_poly.pdbx_strand_id
1 'polypeptide(L)'
;MIESELGDLPYITHVKSSLKNHSVEVEGNFGEKVAELIAEELTIPLRSHGYTVSVEKKVKENKWSDFRIAVPVAIAFAVLFVVLQKIGLVNLVSAGDVTYGTAFVIGIIASLSTCMAVVGGLVLSMSATFAKEGDKIKPQLMFHGGRIVSFFVLGGVIGALGSAFTLSASATFTLGLIIGMVMLILGLNLLDVFPWAKKLQLSMPESVAKRAHGVSKLNHTLTPLLVGVATFFLPCGFTQSMQLYTLTTGSFMEGGLTMLSFALGTFPVLALISFSSFSIQNSSKAGVFFKTAGLIVMMFAVFNILNSLVVVGLIPPLFNF
;
A
#
# COMPACT_ATOMS: atom_id res chain seq x y z
N MET A 1 21.82 -2.17 -13.27
CA MET A 1 22.14 -2.13 -11.83
C MET A 1 22.99 -3.33 -11.44
N ILE A 2 22.45 -4.55 -11.33
CA ILE A 2 23.28 -5.75 -11.04
C ILE A 2 24.40 -5.89 -12.10
N GLU A 3 24.07 -5.71 -13.38
CA GLU A 3 25.06 -5.75 -14.47
C GLU A 3 26.16 -4.68 -14.37
N SER A 4 25.85 -3.49 -13.83
CA SER A 4 26.89 -2.44 -13.70
C SER A 4 27.76 -2.70 -12.48
N GLU A 5 27.16 -2.97 -11.33
CA GLU A 5 27.90 -3.21 -10.06
C GLU A 5 28.85 -4.42 -10.17
N LEU A 6 28.40 -5.50 -10.82
CA LEU A 6 29.26 -6.65 -11.05
C LEU A 6 30.21 -6.43 -12.24
N GLY A 7 29.80 -5.68 -13.26
CA GLY A 7 30.65 -5.37 -14.41
C GLY A 7 31.87 -4.51 -14.05
N ASP A 8 31.80 -3.76 -12.95
CA ASP A 8 32.91 -2.93 -12.45
C ASP A 8 34.00 -3.75 -11.72
N LEU A 9 33.78 -5.06 -11.48
CA LEU A 9 34.77 -5.93 -10.86
C LEU A 9 35.86 -6.32 -11.86
N PRO A 10 37.15 -6.17 -11.51
CA PRO A 10 38.27 -6.29 -12.46
C PRO A 10 38.48 -7.71 -13.01
N TYR A 11 37.90 -8.73 -12.37
CA TYR A 11 38.01 -10.13 -12.77
C TYR A 11 36.79 -10.62 -13.57
N ILE A 12 35.82 -9.75 -13.87
CA ILE A 12 34.59 -10.09 -14.59
C ILE A 12 34.66 -9.56 -16.02
N THR A 13 34.37 -10.42 -17.00
CA THR A 13 34.39 -10.10 -18.43
C THR A 13 33.00 -9.90 -19.00
N HIS A 14 31.99 -10.61 -18.48
CA HIS A 14 30.61 -10.46 -18.92
C HIS A 14 29.64 -10.64 -17.76
N VAL A 15 28.59 -9.81 -17.71
CA VAL A 15 27.50 -9.95 -16.75
C VAL A 15 26.18 -9.79 -17.48
N LYS A 16 25.25 -10.73 -17.21
CA LYS A 16 23.90 -10.67 -17.72
C LYS A 16 22.91 -11.04 -16.63
N SER A 17 22.01 -10.11 -16.31
CA SER A 17 20.97 -10.32 -15.31
C SER A 17 19.63 -10.62 -15.98
N SER A 18 18.89 -11.60 -15.46
CA SER A 18 17.53 -11.94 -15.92
C SER A 18 16.52 -11.75 -14.79
N LEU A 19 15.70 -10.71 -14.90
CA LEU A 19 14.58 -10.49 -13.97
C LEU A 19 13.52 -11.60 -14.08
N LYS A 20 13.31 -12.15 -15.28
CA LYS A 20 12.32 -13.22 -15.50
C LYS A 20 12.68 -14.49 -14.72
N ASN A 21 13.96 -14.81 -14.64
CA ASN A 21 14.45 -16.04 -14.02
C ASN A 21 15.01 -15.82 -12.61
N HIS A 22 15.12 -14.56 -12.16
CA HIS A 22 15.79 -14.17 -10.92
C HIS A 22 17.21 -14.73 -10.87
N SER A 23 17.94 -14.66 -11.98
CA SER A 23 19.28 -15.22 -12.14
C SER A 23 20.24 -14.16 -12.65
N VAL A 24 21.52 -14.30 -12.30
CA VAL A 24 22.61 -13.54 -12.90
C VAL A 24 23.62 -14.53 -13.46
N GLU A 25 24.01 -14.31 -14.71
CA GLU A 25 25.06 -15.04 -15.40
C GLU A 25 26.29 -14.14 -15.40
N VAL A 26 27.41 -14.69 -14.94
CA VAL A 26 28.67 -13.97 -14.77
C VAL A 26 29.78 -14.80 -15.38
N GLU A 27 30.53 -14.21 -16.30
CA GLU A 27 31.74 -14.80 -16.87
C GLU A 27 32.93 -13.94 -16.44
N GLY A 28 34.03 -14.61 -16.09
CA GLY A 28 35.22 -13.94 -15.55
C GLY A 28 36.32 -14.94 -15.17
N ASN A 29 37.44 -14.41 -14.72
CA ASN A 29 38.55 -15.22 -14.20
C ASN A 29 38.43 -15.37 -12.69
N PHE A 30 37.89 -16.50 -12.25
CA PHE A 30 37.66 -16.80 -10.83
C PHE A 30 38.74 -17.71 -10.20
N GLY A 31 39.77 -18.09 -10.96
CA GLY A 31 40.79 -19.05 -10.51
C GLY A 31 40.20 -20.42 -10.11
N GLU A 32 40.76 -21.05 -9.08
CA GLU A 32 40.28 -22.34 -8.52
C GLU A 32 39.22 -22.16 -7.41
N LYS A 33 38.56 -20.99 -7.34
CA LYS A 33 37.54 -20.74 -6.33
C LYS A 33 36.32 -21.63 -6.56
N VAL A 34 35.79 -22.20 -5.48
CA VAL A 34 34.54 -22.96 -5.51
C VAL A 34 33.36 -22.00 -5.75
N ALA A 35 32.32 -22.48 -6.41
CA ALA A 35 31.17 -21.68 -6.83
C ALA A 35 30.50 -20.91 -5.66
N GLU A 36 30.49 -21.48 -4.46
CA GLU A 36 29.91 -20.88 -3.27
C GLU A 36 30.70 -19.64 -2.81
N LEU A 37 32.03 -19.72 -2.84
CA LEU A 37 32.92 -18.59 -2.51
C LEU A 37 32.78 -17.46 -3.52
N ILE A 38 32.62 -17.80 -4.81
CA ILE A 38 32.34 -16.82 -5.86
C ILE A 38 30.99 -16.13 -5.59
N ALA A 39 29.95 -16.89 -5.24
CA ALA A 39 28.65 -16.33 -4.90
C ALA A 39 28.69 -15.41 -3.66
N GLU A 40 29.50 -15.73 -2.65
CA GLU A 40 29.72 -14.85 -1.49
C GLU A 40 30.43 -13.55 -1.87
N GLU A 41 31.48 -13.61 -2.70
CA GLU A 41 32.19 -12.41 -3.15
C GLU A 41 31.30 -11.49 -4.00
N LEU A 42 30.53 -12.06 -4.93
CA LEU A 42 29.57 -11.31 -5.74
C LEU A 42 28.41 -10.73 -4.91
N THR A 43 28.14 -11.32 -3.74
CA THR A 43 27.13 -10.79 -2.81
C THR A 43 27.57 -9.49 -2.16
N ILE A 44 28.88 -9.26 -1.94
CA ILE A 44 29.39 -8.08 -1.23
C ILE A 44 28.94 -6.75 -1.89
N PRO A 45 29.20 -6.49 -3.19
CA PRO A 45 28.77 -5.24 -3.84
C PRO A 45 27.25 -5.14 -4.01
N LEU A 46 26.56 -6.28 -3.99
CA LEU A 46 25.10 -6.35 -4.17
C LEU A 46 24.34 -6.21 -2.84
N ARG A 47 25.01 -6.37 -1.69
CA ARG A 47 24.39 -6.37 -0.37
C ARG A 47 23.82 -5.01 0.02
N SER A 48 24.52 -3.94 -0.34
CA SER A 48 24.07 -2.53 -0.18
C SER A 48 22.74 -2.28 -0.89
N HIS A 49 22.43 -3.10 -1.88
CA HIS A 49 21.23 -3.04 -2.71
C HIS A 49 20.19 -4.11 -2.34
N GLY A 50 20.41 -4.86 -1.25
CA GLY A 50 19.47 -5.86 -0.74
C GLY A 50 19.46 -7.18 -1.53
N TYR A 51 20.43 -7.41 -2.41
CA TYR A 51 20.55 -8.65 -3.19
C TYR A 51 21.63 -9.57 -2.62
N THR A 52 21.41 -10.88 -2.78
CA THR A 52 22.40 -11.93 -2.45
C THR A 52 22.45 -12.92 -3.59
N VAL A 53 23.66 -13.37 -3.94
CA VAL A 53 23.89 -14.38 -4.97
C VAL A 53 24.01 -15.74 -4.30
N SER A 54 23.44 -16.76 -4.91
CA SER A 54 23.60 -18.16 -4.50
C SER A 54 23.71 -19.03 -5.73
N VAL A 55 24.50 -20.11 -5.61
CA VAL A 55 24.73 -21.08 -6.69
C VAL A 55 23.43 -21.82 -6.98
N GLU A 56 22.79 -22.38 -5.95
CA GLU A 56 21.43 -22.88 -6.07
C GLU A 56 20.42 -21.73 -6.12
N LYS A 57 19.41 -21.91 -6.97
CA LYS A 57 18.21 -21.08 -6.96
C LYS A 57 17.56 -21.18 -5.58
N LYS A 58 17.67 -20.12 -4.78
CA LYS A 58 16.86 -19.97 -3.57
C LYS A 58 15.40 -19.84 -3.96
N VAL A 59 14.70 -20.98 -4.01
CA VAL A 59 13.25 -21.00 -4.14
C VAL A 59 12.71 -20.40 -2.86
N LYS A 60 12.09 -19.23 -2.95
CA LYS A 60 11.38 -18.63 -1.82
C LYS A 60 10.23 -19.58 -1.48
N GLU A 61 10.41 -20.41 -0.46
CA GLU A 61 9.35 -21.31 0.00
C GLU A 61 8.15 -20.49 0.44
N ASN A 62 7.00 -20.73 -0.22
CA ASN A 62 5.74 -20.16 0.21
C ASN A 62 5.42 -20.73 1.60
N LYS A 63 5.56 -19.90 2.64
CA LYS A 63 5.20 -20.27 4.02
C LYS A 63 3.69 -20.33 4.18
N TRP A 64 3.07 -21.38 3.63
CA TRP A 64 1.64 -21.68 3.76
C TRP A 64 1.22 -21.87 5.22
N SER A 65 2.16 -22.23 6.10
CA SER A 65 1.96 -22.31 7.55
C SER A 65 1.44 -21.00 8.17
N ASP A 66 1.80 -19.85 7.60
CA ASP A 66 1.36 -18.55 8.09
C ASP A 66 -0.16 -18.34 7.91
N PHE A 67 -0.79 -19.00 6.92
CA PHE A 67 -2.24 -18.91 6.69
C PHE A 67 -3.05 -19.54 7.82
N ARG A 68 -2.49 -20.50 8.56
CA ARG A 68 -3.16 -21.09 9.72
C ARG A 68 -3.49 -20.06 10.80
N ILE A 69 -2.71 -18.98 10.88
CA ILE A 69 -2.94 -17.87 11.83
C ILE A 69 -3.60 -16.70 11.11
N ALA A 70 -3.19 -16.38 9.89
CA ALA A 70 -3.71 -15.22 9.17
C ALA A 70 -5.20 -15.33 8.83
N VAL A 71 -5.69 -16.51 8.44
CA VAL A 71 -7.10 -16.72 8.06
C VAL A 71 -8.04 -16.54 9.26
N PRO A 72 -7.83 -17.20 10.43
CA PRO A 72 -8.67 -16.95 11.61
C PRO A 72 -8.70 -15.49 12.05
N VAL A 73 -7.54 -14.81 12.01
CA VAL A 73 -7.47 -13.39 12.38
C VAL A 73 -8.27 -12.52 11.40
N ALA A 74 -8.15 -12.78 10.10
CA ALA A 74 -8.93 -12.07 9.08
C ALA A 74 -10.43 -12.35 9.19
N ILE A 75 -10.84 -13.58 9.50
CA ILE A 75 -12.26 -13.94 9.75
C ILE A 75 -12.77 -13.25 11.01
N ALA A 76 -12.03 -13.29 12.11
CA ALA A 76 -12.42 -12.60 13.34
C ALA A 76 -12.59 -11.09 13.11
N PHE A 77 -11.68 -10.50 12.34
CA PHE A 77 -11.77 -9.10 11.91
C PHE A 77 -13.03 -8.84 11.05
N ALA A 78 -13.33 -9.71 10.09
CA ALA A 78 -14.52 -9.60 9.23
C ALA A 78 -15.82 -9.68 10.05
N VAL A 79 -15.89 -10.61 11.01
CA VAL A 79 -17.05 -10.74 11.92
C VAL A 79 -17.19 -9.48 12.78
N LEU A 80 -16.11 -9.00 13.39
CA LEU A 80 -16.12 -7.76 14.16
C LEU A 80 -16.58 -6.57 13.31
N PHE A 81 -16.09 -6.46 12.08
CA PHE A 81 -16.50 -5.42 11.14
C PHE A 81 -18.02 -5.48 10.87
N VAL A 82 -18.56 -6.64 10.55
CA VAL A 82 -20.01 -6.84 10.31
C VAL A 82 -20.83 -6.47 11.55
N VAL A 83 -20.37 -6.86 12.75
CA VAL A 83 -21.03 -6.51 14.01
C VAL A 83 -21.05 -5.00 14.23
N LEU A 84 -19.91 -4.32 14.04
CA LEU A 84 -19.82 -2.86 14.17
C LEU A 84 -20.71 -2.12 13.16
N GLN A 85 -20.81 -2.62 11.92
CA GLN A 85 -21.74 -2.09 10.91
C GLN A 85 -23.20 -2.22 11.38
N LYS A 86 -23.58 -3.40 11.92
CA LYS A 86 -24.95 -3.63 12.43
C LYS A 86 -25.32 -2.81 13.66
N ILE A 87 -24.35 -2.46 14.50
CA ILE A 87 -24.58 -1.63 15.70
C ILE A 87 -24.82 -0.16 15.32
N GLY A 88 -24.61 0.24 14.06
CA GLY A 88 -24.91 1.60 13.61
C GLY A 88 -23.94 2.65 14.12
N LEU A 89 -22.76 2.27 14.63
CA LEU A 89 -21.72 3.21 15.07
C LEU A 89 -21.26 4.13 13.92
N VAL A 90 -21.43 3.69 12.67
CA VAL A 90 -21.18 4.48 11.46
C VAL A 90 -22.27 5.53 11.22
N ASN A 91 -23.52 5.27 11.64
CA ASN A 91 -24.64 6.22 11.50
C ASN A 91 -24.51 7.44 12.42
N LEU A 92 -23.65 7.40 13.45
CA LEU A 92 -23.29 8.57 14.25
C LEU A 92 -22.54 9.64 13.42
N VAL A 93 -22.01 9.29 12.26
CA VAL A 93 -21.33 10.21 11.33
C VAL A 93 -22.33 10.92 10.41
N SER A 94 -23.53 10.37 10.19
CA SER A 94 -24.51 10.88 9.22
C SER A 94 -25.53 11.89 9.78
N ALA A 95 -25.51 12.21 11.08
CA ALA A 95 -26.64 12.86 11.75
C ALA A 95 -26.40 14.30 12.29
N GLY A 96 -25.35 15.03 11.87
CA GLY A 96 -25.18 16.43 12.29
C GLY A 96 -24.04 17.18 11.58
N ASP A 97 -23.94 18.49 11.83
CA ASP A 97 -22.82 19.33 11.39
C ASP A 97 -21.51 18.75 11.93
N VAL A 98 -20.69 18.16 11.06
CA VAL A 98 -19.41 17.60 11.44
C VAL A 98 -18.45 18.75 11.69
N THR A 99 -18.26 19.10 12.95
CA THR A 99 -17.21 20.04 13.36
C THR A 99 -15.82 19.49 13.06
N TYR A 100 -14.81 20.37 12.97
CA TYR A 100 -13.41 19.94 12.80
C TYR A 100 -12.93 19.01 13.92
N GLY A 101 -13.42 19.20 15.15
CA GLY A 101 -13.14 18.29 16.27
C GLY A 101 -13.74 16.90 16.06
N THR A 102 -14.98 16.84 15.57
CA THR A 102 -15.64 15.57 15.21
C THR A 102 -14.89 14.87 14.08
N ALA A 103 -14.48 15.59 13.04
CA ALA A 103 -13.68 15.05 11.94
C ALA A 103 -12.34 14.47 12.43
N PHE A 104 -11.67 15.13 13.37
CA PHE A 104 -10.44 14.64 14.00
C PHE A 104 -10.67 13.35 14.80
N VAL A 105 -11.70 13.29 15.63
CA VAL A 105 -12.06 12.07 16.39
C VAL A 105 -12.42 10.93 15.45
N ILE A 106 -13.18 11.20 14.38
CA ILE A 106 -13.49 10.22 13.36
C ILE A 106 -12.21 9.74 12.66
N GLY A 107 -11.22 10.62 12.45
CA GLY A 107 -9.88 10.24 11.99
C GLY A 107 -9.18 9.26 12.93
N ILE A 108 -9.22 9.49 14.25
CA ILE A 108 -8.65 8.56 15.24
C ILE A 108 -9.36 7.20 15.14
N ILE A 109 -10.68 7.19 15.18
CA ILE A 109 -11.49 5.96 15.09
C ILE A 109 -11.20 5.22 13.79
N ALA A 110 -11.17 5.94 12.66
CA ALA A 110 -10.83 5.40 11.35
C ALA A 110 -9.47 4.70 11.37
N SER A 111 -8.46 5.34 11.98
CA SER A 111 -7.11 4.78 12.10
C SER A 111 -6.98 3.59 13.05
N LEU A 112 -7.98 3.33 13.90
CA LEU A 112 -8.10 2.16 14.77
C LEU A 112 -9.04 1.08 14.20
N SER A 113 -9.60 1.33 13.02
CA SER A 113 -10.61 0.47 12.39
C SER A 113 -10.05 -0.25 11.16
N THR A 114 -10.96 -0.63 10.26
CA THR A 114 -10.69 -1.08 8.88
C THR A 114 -9.70 -0.25 8.07
N CYS A 115 -9.70 1.08 8.20
CA CYS A 115 -8.72 1.90 7.48
C CYS A 115 -7.29 1.60 7.95
N MET A 116 -7.10 1.14 9.20
CA MET A 116 -5.81 0.69 9.74
C MET A 116 -5.27 -0.51 8.94
N ALA A 117 -6.12 -1.48 8.59
CA ALA A 117 -5.66 -2.68 7.92
C ALA A 117 -5.14 -2.36 6.50
N VAL A 118 -5.82 -1.46 5.79
CA VAL A 118 -5.45 -1.05 4.43
C VAL A 118 -4.30 -0.04 4.45
N VAL A 119 -4.50 1.11 5.11
CA VAL A 119 -3.50 2.20 5.12
C VAL A 119 -2.31 1.83 5.99
N GLY A 120 -2.54 1.21 7.15
CA GLY A 120 -1.46 0.72 8.01
C GLY A 120 -0.69 -0.44 7.39
N GLY A 121 -1.32 -1.36 6.66
CA GLY A 121 -0.63 -2.41 5.91
C GLY A 121 0.24 -1.86 4.77
N LEU A 122 -0.29 -0.88 4.03
CA LEU A 122 0.43 -0.17 2.96
C LEU A 122 1.63 0.59 3.50
N VAL A 123 1.42 1.38 4.55
CA VAL A 123 2.47 2.14 5.25
C VAL A 123 3.52 1.20 5.82
N LEU A 124 3.12 0.12 6.50
CA LEU A 124 4.08 -0.84 7.05
C LEU A 124 4.91 -1.50 5.93
N SER A 125 4.28 -1.92 4.84
CA SER A 125 4.97 -2.52 3.69
C SER A 125 5.98 -1.57 3.05
N MET A 126 5.58 -0.30 2.89
CA MET A 126 6.46 0.76 2.41
C MET A 126 7.61 1.01 3.41
N SER A 127 7.31 1.26 4.69
CA SER A 127 8.30 1.46 5.75
C SER A 127 9.33 0.34 5.79
N ALA A 128 8.88 -0.91 5.70
CA ALA A 128 9.72 -2.09 5.65
C ALA A 128 10.65 -2.08 4.42
N THR A 129 10.15 -1.67 3.26
CA THR A 129 10.94 -1.63 2.03
C THR A 129 12.07 -0.60 2.15
N PHE A 130 11.76 0.64 2.52
CA PHE A 130 12.76 1.70 2.63
C PHE A 130 13.69 1.55 3.84
N ALA A 131 13.24 0.91 4.92
CA ALA A 131 14.09 0.58 6.07
C ALA A 131 15.33 -0.25 5.68
N LYS A 132 15.17 -1.17 4.71
CA LYS A 132 16.25 -2.02 4.20
C LYS A 132 17.31 -1.25 3.43
N GLU A 133 16.93 -0.12 2.86
CA GLU A 133 17.80 0.79 2.11
C GLU A 133 18.49 1.82 3.02
N GLY A 134 18.27 1.74 4.33
CA GLY A 134 18.89 2.61 5.33
C GLY A 134 18.13 3.92 5.61
N ASP A 135 17.10 4.24 4.83
CA ASP A 135 16.30 5.47 5.03
C ASP A 135 14.98 5.18 5.75
N LYS A 136 14.93 5.58 7.02
CA LYS A 136 13.83 5.27 7.93
C LYS A 136 12.88 6.45 8.16
N ILE A 137 13.35 7.68 7.97
CA ILE A 137 12.62 8.89 8.39
C ILE A 137 12.03 9.61 7.18
N LYS A 138 12.82 9.79 6.11
CA LYS A 138 12.39 10.56 4.95
C LYS A 138 11.18 9.95 4.23
N PRO A 139 11.06 8.62 4.03
CA PRO A 139 9.87 8.02 3.44
C PRO A 139 8.62 8.27 4.27
N GLN A 140 8.73 8.28 5.60
CA GLN A 140 7.59 8.52 6.49
C GLN A 140 7.13 9.97 6.44
N LEU A 141 8.07 10.91 6.47
CA LEU A 141 7.76 12.33 6.29
C LEU A 141 7.11 12.60 4.93
N MET A 142 7.63 11.99 3.87
CA MET A 142 7.06 12.12 2.52
C MET A 142 5.65 11.53 2.45
N PHE A 143 5.43 10.34 3.01
CA PHE A 143 4.11 9.71 3.04
C PHE A 143 3.08 10.54 3.83
N HIS A 144 3.39 10.88 5.08
CA HIS A 144 2.45 11.60 5.94
C HIS A 144 2.25 13.04 5.46
N GLY A 145 3.31 13.70 4.98
CA GLY A 145 3.23 15.03 4.39
C GLY A 145 2.37 15.03 3.12
N GLY A 146 2.61 14.10 2.19
CA GLY A 146 1.80 13.94 0.99
C GLY A 146 0.33 13.67 1.31
N ARG A 147 0.07 12.83 2.31
CA ARG A 147 -1.28 12.52 2.78
C ARG A 147 -1.98 13.73 3.40
N ILE A 148 -1.36 14.45 4.32
CA ILE A 148 -1.97 15.62 4.97
C ILE A 148 -2.27 16.72 3.95
N VAL A 149 -1.32 17.02 3.06
CA VAL A 149 -1.48 18.06 2.03
C VAL A 149 -2.55 17.66 1.01
N SER A 150 -2.53 16.42 0.52
CA SER A 150 -3.53 15.95 -0.45
C SER A 150 -4.93 15.91 0.13
N PHE A 151 -5.10 15.53 1.40
CA PHE A 151 -6.42 15.54 2.04
C PHE A 151 -6.98 16.97 2.13
N PHE A 152 -6.15 17.95 2.49
CA PHE A 152 -6.57 19.36 2.47
C PHE A 152 -6.93 19.83 1.06
N VAL A 153 -6.04 19.61 0.08
CA VAL A 153 -6.24 20.12 -1.29
C VAL A 153 -7.40 19.42 -1.99
N LEU A 154 -7.44 18.09 -1.99
CA LEU A 154 -8.49 17.31 -2.64
C LEU A 154 -9.81 17.42 -1.89
N GLY A 155 -9.78 17.51 -0.56
CA GLY A 155 -10.95 17.85 0.25
C GLY A 155 -11.52 19.22 -0.13
N GLY A 156 -10.66 20.23 -0.28
CA GLY A 156 -11.11 21.55 -0.72
C GLY A 156 -11.66 21.53 -2.15
N VAL A 157 -11.03 20.80 -3.07
CA VAL A 157 -11.57 20.63 -4.42
C VAL A 157 -12.96 20.00 -4.38
N ILE A 158 -13.13 18.92 -3.61
CA ILE A 158 -14.44 18.27 -3.44
C ILE A 158 -15.46 19.24 -2.81
N GLY A 159 -15.09 19.98 -1.77
CA GLY A 159 -15.98 20.95 -1.12
C GLY A 159 -16.41 22.08 -2.06
N ALA A 160 -15.48 22.62 -2.84
CA ALA A 160 -15.78 23.61 -3.87
C ALA A 160 -16.70 23.04 -4.96
N LEU A 161 -16.42 21.81 -5.44
CA LEU A 161 -17.24 21.13 -6.43
C LEU A 161 -18.63 20.79 -5.91
N GLY A 162 -18.80 20.57 -4.60
CA GLY A 162 -20.08 20.35 -3.95
C GLY A 162 -21.11 21.45 -4.21
N SER A 163 -20.65 22.68 -4.44
CA SER A 163 -21.52 23.81 -4.83
C SER A 163 -22.04 23.73 -6.28
N ALA A 164 -21.44 22.90 -7.13
CA ALA A 164 -21.68 22.86 -8.58
C ALA A 164 -21.94 21.46 -9.15
N PHE A 165 -21.72 20.38 -8.39
CA PHE A 165 -21.65 19.02 -8.94
C PHE A 165 -22.27 17.97 -8.01
N THR A 166 -23.27 17.26 -8.51
CA THR A 166 -23.72 15.98 -7.95
C THR A 166 -23.03 14.85 -8.71
N LEU A 167 -22.25 14.02 -8.02
CA LEU A 167 -21.60 12.86 -8.63
C LEU A 167 -22.67 11.88 -9.12
N SER A 168 -22.70 11.58 -10.42
CA SER A 168 -23.67 10.63 -10.95
C SER A 168 -23.38 9.22 -10.45
N ALA A 169 -24.43 8.40 -10.27
CA ALA A 169 -24.28 7.00 -9.85
C ALA A 169 -23.29 6.23 -10.75
N SER A 170 -23.25 6.53 -12.05
CA SER A 170 -22.31 5.93 -13.01
C SER A 170 -20.85 6.33 -12.76
N ALA A 171 -20.60 7.58 -12.37
CA ALA A 171 -19.26 8.05 -12.03
C ALA A 171 -18.76 7.39 -10.74
N THR A 172 -19.61 7.36 -9.70
CA THR A 172 -19.33 6.67 -8.43
C THR A 172 -19.05 5.18 -8.65
N PHE A 173 -19.83 4.51 -9.48
CA PHE A 173 -19.64 3.10 -9.84
C PHE A 173 -18.30 2.85 -10.53
N THR A 174 -17.99 3.64 -11.57
CA THR A 174 -16.77 3.47 -12.37
C THR A 174 -15.53 3.66 -11.49
N LEU A 175 -15.54 4.71 -10.66
CA LEU A 175 -14.45 5.01 -9.75
C LEU A 175 -14.30 3.89 -8.70
N GLY A 176 -15.41 3.47 -8.09
CA GLY A 176 -15.43 2.40 -7.09
C GLY A 176 -14.91 1.07 -7.65
N LEU A 177 -15.23 0.73 -8.89
CA LEU A 177 -14.75 -0.48 -9.56
C LEU A 177 -13.24 -0.43 -9.82
N ILE A 178 -12.73 0.69 -10.33
CA ILE A 178 -11.28 0.91 -10.54
C ILE A 178 -10.53 0.75 -9.21
N ILE A 179 -11.01 1.42 -8.17
CA ILE A 179 -10.38 1.39 -6.85
C ILE A 179 -10.41 -0.02 -6.25
N GLY A 180 -11.55 -0.72 -6.35
CA GLY A 180 -11.70 -2.10 -5.90
C GLY A 180 -10.72 -3.05 -6.60
N MET A 181 -10.54 -2.91 -7.90
CA MET A 181 -9.57 -3.71 -8.67
C MET A 181 -8.13 -3.44 -8.23
N VAL A 182 -7.74 -2.17 -8.04
CA VAL A 182 -6.40 -1.81 -7.55
C VAL A 182 -6.16 -2.41 -6.16
N MET A 183 -7.12 -2.29 -5.24
CA MET A 183 -7.00 -2.91 -3.92
C MET A 183 -6.87 -4.42 -3.97
N LEU A 184 -7.61 -5.09 -4.86
CA LEU A 184 -7.54 -6.53 -5.02
C LEU A 184 -6.14 -6.96 -5.46
N ILE A 185 -5.53 -6.23 -6.41
CA ILE A 185 -4.15 -6.45 -6.85
C ILE A 185 -3.15 -6.22 -5.70
N LEU A 186 -3.31 -5.15 -4.92
CA LEU A 186 -2.45 -4.87 -3.77
C LEU A 186 -2.57 -5.97 -2.70
N GLY A 187 -3.79 -6.40 -2.36
CA GLY A 187 -4.03 -7.48 -1.40
C GLY A 187 -3.40 -8.81 -1.84
N LEU A 188 -3.54 -9.17 -3.12
CA LEU A 188 -2.89 -10.35 -3.71
C LEU A 188 -1.35 -10.26 -3.64
N ASN A 189 -0.79 -9.08 -3.86
CA ASN A 189 0.66 -8.87 -3.72
C ASN A 189 1.14 -8.99 -2.28
N LEU A 190 0.37 -8.49 -1.30
CA LEU A 190 0.68 -8.63 0.13
C LEU A 190 0.67 -10.09 0.59
N LEU A 191 -0.14 -10.94 -0.03
CA LEU A 191 -0.17 -12.37 0.27
C LEU A 191 1.13 -13.08 -0.12
N ASP A 192 1.84 -12.57 -1.15
CA ASP A 192 3.12 -13.08 -1.66
C ASP A 192 3.10 -14.61 -1.96
N VAL A 193 1.92 -15.19 -2.23
CA VAL A 193 1.72 -16.63 -2.48
C VAL A 193 1.74 -16.97 -3.95
N PHE A 194 1.39 -16.01 -4.80
CA PHE A 194 1.22 -16.23 -6.24
C PHE A 194 2.35 -15.52 -7.00
N PRO A 195 3.39 -16.24 -7.47
CA PRO A 195 4.48 -15.65 -8.25
C PRO A 195 3.98 -14.95 -9.52
N TRP A 196 2.82 -15.36 -10.05
CA TRP A 196 2.19 -14.74 -11.22
C TRP A 196 1.55 -13.38 -10.91
N ALA A 197 1.11 -13.12 -9.68
CA ALA A 197 0.54 -11.81 -9.30
C ALA A 197 1.59 -10.70 -9.40
N LYS A 198 2.88 -11.02 -9.19
CA LYS A 198 4.00 -10.10 -9.43
C LYS A 198 4.19 -9.75 -10.91
N LYS A 199 3.79 -10.62 -11.84
CA LYS A 199 3.79 -10.31 -13.28
C LYS A 199 2.66 -9.35 -13.67
N LEU A 200 1.65 -9.20 -12.82
CA LEU A 200 0.56 -8.24 -13.00
C LEU A 200 0.96 -6.82 -12.60
N GLN A 201 2.05 -6.64 -11.84
CA GLN A 201 2.72 -5.34 -11.79
C GLN A 201 3.22 -5.06 -13.21
N LEU A 202 2.89 -3.88 -13.76
CA LEU A 202 3.50 -3.40 -15.00
C LEU A 202 5.02 -3.38 -14.81
N SER A 203 5.67 -4.47 -15.15
CA SER A 203 7.12 -4.54 -15.18
C SER A 203 7.55 -3.76 -16.41
N MET A 204 8.32 -2.72 -16.16
CA MET A 204 8.75 -1.79 -17.19
C MET A 204 9.63 -2.54 -18.21
N PRO A 205 9.34 -2.48 -19.52
CA PRO A 205 10.10 -3.21 -20.54
C PRO A 205 11.60 -2.91 -20.44
N GLU A 206 12.48 -3.89 -20.72
CA GLU A 206 13.95 -3.75 -20.60
C GLU A 206 14.52 -2.51 -21.32
N SER A 207 13.93 -2.15 -22.46
CA SER A 207 14.28 -0.96 -23.24
C SER A 207 13.93 0.36 -22.54
N VAL A 208 12.86 0.38 -21.76
CA VAL A 208 12.44 1.53 -20.94
C VAL A 208 13.23 1.56 -19.63
N ALA A 209 13.51 0.40 -19.01
CA ALA A 209 14.31 0.30 -17.77
C ALA A 209 15.72 0.89 -17.92
N LYS A 210 16.38 0.67 -19.07
CA LYS A 210 17.71 1.26 -19.37
C LYS A 210 17.67 2.78 -19.50
N ARG A 211 16.61 3.35 -20.08
CA ARG A 211 16.41 4.82 -20.20
C ARG A 211 15.91 5.45 -18.90
N ALA A 212 15.21 4.66 -18.09
CA ALA A 212 14.56 5.09 -16.88
C ALA A 212 15.46 5.04 -15.64
N HIS A 213 16.75 4.72 -15.72
CA HIS A 213 17.60 4.72 -14.51
C HIS A 213 17.62 6.08 -13.75
N GLY A 214 17.39 7.21 -14.45
CA GLY A 214 17.12 8.51 -13.82
C GLY A 214 15.69 8.69 -13.29
N VAL A 215 14.69 8.20 -14.02
CA VAL A 215 13.25 8.29 -13.68
C VAL A 215 12.86 7.30 -12.57
N SER A 216 13.54 6.16 -12.49
CA SER A 216 13.40 5.13 -11.47
C SER A 216 13.91 5.62 -10.11
N LYS A 217 14.97 6.43 -10.06
CA LYS A 217 15.41 7.10 -8.83
C LYS A 217 14.41 8.17 -8.37
N LEU A 218 13.83 8.91 -9.31
CA LEU A 218 12.74 9.87 -9.04
C LEU A 218 11.49 9.16 -8.52
N ASN A 219 11.10 8.05 -9.14
CA ASN A 219 9.98 7.22 -8.70
C ASN A 219 10.26 6.62 -7.33
N HIS A 220 11.44 6.06 -7.06
CA HIS A 220 11.77 5.50 -5.74
C HIS A 220 11.73 6.57 -4.64
N THR A 221 12.24 7.77 -4.92
CA THR A 221 12.27 8.88 -3.95
C THR A 221 10.88 9.49 -3.71
N LEU A 222 10.04 9.59 -4.75
CA LEU A 222 8.69 10.17 -4.64
C LEU A 222 7.61 9.13 -4.34
N THR A 223 7.91 7.83 -4.41
CA THR A 223 6.94 6.75 -4.13
C THR A 223 6.24 6.96 -2.79
N PRO A 224 6.92 7.25 -1.67
CA PRO A 224 6.24 7.47 -0.40
C PRO A 224 5.25 8.63 -0.44
N LEU A 225 5.63 9.75 -1.09
CA LEU A 225 4.76 10.90 -1.29
C LEU A 225 3.53 10.53 -2.10
N LEU A 226 3.71 9.89 -3.26
CA LEU A 226 2.63 9.48 -4.16
C LEU A 226 1.69 8.47 -3.51
N VAL A 227 2.23 7.53 -2.75
CA VAL A 227 1.45 6.57 -1.96
C VAL A 227 0.62 7.29 -0.90
N GLY A 228 1.19 8.30 -0.23
CA GLY A 228 0.48 9.19 0.69
C GLY A 228 -0.70 9.89 0.02
N VAL A 229 -0.49 10.50 -1.15
CA VAL A 229 -1.54 11.15 -1.96
C VAL A 229 -2.62 10.14 -2.37
N ALA A 230 -2.21 8.96 -2.83
CA ALA A 230 -3.12 7.91 -3.27
C ALA A 230 -4.05 7.43 -2.15
N THR A 231 -3.68 7.59 -0.87
CA THR A 231 -4.54 7.18 0.26
C THR A 231 -5.86 7.93 0.33
N PHE A 232 -5.97 9.12 -0.28
CA PHE A 232 -7.24 9.84 -0.38
C PHE A 232 -8.26 9.07 -1.21
N PHE A 233 -7.80 8.35 -2.24
CA PHE A 233 -8.65 7.59 -3.15
C PHE A 233 -8.88 6.14 -2.69
N LEU A 234 -8.35 5.75 -1.52
CA LEU A 234 -8.61 4.43 -0.98
C LEU A 234 -10.04 4.37 -0.43
N PRO A 235 -10.81 3.32 -0.72
CA PRO A 235 -12.20 3.23 -0.35
C PRO A 235 -12.29 2.72 1.08
N CYS A 236 -11.97 3.58 2.05
CA CYS A 236 -12.31 3.31 3.43
C CYS A 236 -13.65 3.98 3.75
N GLY A 237 -14.58 3.26 4.41
CA GLY A 237 -15.90 3.79 4.74
C GLY A 237 -15.83 5.16 5.44
N PHE A 238 -14.94 5.33 6.41
CA PHE A 238 -14.75 6.61 7.10
C PHE A 238 -14.26 7.74 6.20
N THR A 239 -13.32 7.45 5.29
CA THR A 239 -12.80 8.44 4.35
C THR A 239 -13.88 8.81 3.32
N GLN A 240 -14.65 7.84 2.84
CA GLN A 240 -15.77 8.08 1.93
C GLN A 240 -16.89 8.89 2.60
N SER A 241 -17.27 8.57 3.84
CA SER A 241 -18.26 9.36 4.59
C SER A 241 -17.79 10.81 4.77
N MET A 242 -16.52 11.02 5.09
CA MET A 242 -15.96 12.38 5.16
C MET A 242 -15.96 13.05 3.79
N GLN A 243 -15.66 12.33 2.69
CA GLN A 243 -15.64 12.90 1.34
C GLN A 243 -17.04 13.33 0.90
N LEU A 244 -18.05 12.52 1.25
CA LEU A 244 -19.45 12.84 1.03
C LEU A 244 -19.91 14.02 1.87
N TYR A 245 -19.53 14.09 3.15
CA TYR A 245 -19.81 15.27 3.98
C TYR A 245 -19.11 16.51 3.43
N THR A 246 -17.85 16.39 3.00
CA THR A 246 -17.12 17.50 2.38
C THR A 246 -17.83 18.02 1.12
N LEU A 247 -18.45 17.17 0.31
CA LEU A 247 -19.32 17.62 -0.80
C LEU A 247 -20.47 18.51 -0.33
N THR A 248 -21.00 18.32 0.87
CA THR A 248 -22.12 19.15 1.37
C THR A 248 -21.68 20.50 1.93
N THR A 249 -20.37 20.73 2.13
CA THR A 249 -19.85 22.00 2.65
C THR A 249 -19.94 23.15 1.65
N GLY A 250 -19.88 22.87 0.35
CA GLY A 250 -20.00 23.89 -0.70
C GLY A 250 -18.85 24.90 -0.78
N SER A 251 -17.79 24.76 0.04
CA SER A 251 -16.64 25.67 0.04
C SER A 251 -15.30 24.93 0.04
N PHE A 252 -14.30 25.50 -0.66
CA PHE A 252 -12.94 24.94 -0.67
C PHE A 252 -12.34 24.89 0.73
N MET A 253 -12.52 25.95 1.52
CA MET A 253 -11.87 26.08 2.81
C MET A 253 -12.47 25.12 3.83
N GLU A 254 -13.80 25.03 3.96
CA GLU A 254 -14.43 24.12 4.92
C GLU A 254 -14.21 22.66 4.53
N GLY A 255 -14.30 22.35 3.24
CA GLY A 255 -14.01 21.01 2.72
C GLY A 255 -12.57 20.58 2.98
N GLY A 256 -11.62 21.49 2.72
CA GLY A 256 -10.20 21.24 2.97
C GLY A 256 -9.86 21.11 4.44
N LEU A 257 -10.38 22.00 5.30
CA LEU A 257 -10.15 21.95 6.75
C LEU A 257 -10.76 20.71 7.39
N THR A 258 -11.95 20.30 6.96
CA THR A 258 -12.58 19.06 7.42
C THR A 258 -11.69 17.85 7.15
N MET A 259 -11.20 17.73 5.92
CA MET A 259 -10.32 16.64 5.52
C MET A 259 -8.94 16.70 6.16
N LEU A 260 -8.41 17.91 6.38
CA LEU A 260 -7.18 18.12 7.12
C LEU A 260 -7.32 17.62 8.56
N SER A 261 -8.39 18.00 9.25
CA SER A 261 -8.67 17.53 10.62
C SER A 261 -8.80 16.01 10.68
N PHE A 262 -9.50 15.40 9.72
CA PHE A 262 -9.58 13.94 9.60
C PHE A 262 -8.18 13.31 9.40
N ALA A 263 -7.38 13.84 8.47
CA ALA A 263 -6.03 13.33 8.21
C ALA A 263 -5.12 13.45 9.45
N LEU A 264 -5.19 14.58 10.17
CA LEU A 264 -4.47 14.78 11.43
C LEU A 264 -4.94 13.82 12.52
N GLY A 265 -6.23 13.50 12.60
CA GLY A 265 -6.76 12.50 13.55
C GLY A 265 -6.19 11.10 13.30
N THR A 266 -5.99 10.73 12.05
CA THR A 266 -5.40 9.43 11.70
C THR A 266 -3.87 9.36 11.86
N PHE A 267 -3.19 10.52 11.93
CA PHE A 267 -1.74 10.62 11.90
C PHE A 267 -1.05 9.92 13.10
N PRO A 268 -1.47 10.11 14.37
CA PRO A 268 -0.79 9.50 15.52
C PRO A 268 -0.67 7.98 15.41
N VAL A 269 -1.76 7.30 15.07
CA VAL A 269 -1.80 5.83 14.97
C VAL A 269 -0.99 5.34 13.77
N LEU A 270 -1.15 5.98 12.61
CA LEU A 270 -0.41 5.57 11.42
C LEU A 270 1.09 5.88 11.53
N ALA A 271 1.48 6.95 12.20
CA ALA A 271 2.88 7.23 12.53
C ALA A 271 3.44 6.13 13.44
N LEU A 272 2.74 5.74 14.52
CA LEU A 272 3.18 4.64 15.38
C LEU A 272 3.38 3.33 14.60
N ILE A 273 2.48 3.00 13.69
CA ILE A 273 2.62 1.82 12.81
C ILE A 273 3.80 1.97 11.85
N SER A 274 3.96 3.15 11.26
CA SER A 274 5.08 3.48 10.36
C SER A 274 6.43 3.17 11.00
N PHE A 275 6.60 3.60 12.25
CA PHE A 275 7.84 3.43 13.01
C PHE A 275 7.96 2.05 13.67
N SER A 276 6.86 1.34 13.96
CA SER A 276 6.93 -0.02 14.51
C SER A 276 7.41 -1.06 13.48
N SER A 277 7.30 -0.74 12.17
CA SER A 277 7.87 -1.55 11.08
C SER A 277 9.36 -1.83 11.24
N PHE A 278 10.12 -0.94 11.90
CA PHE A 278 11.55 -1.12 12.11
C PHE A 278 11.88 -2.26 13.08
N SER A 279 10.92 -2.67 13.93
CA SER A 279 11.07 -3.79 14.87
C SER A 279 10.46 -5.09 14.32
N ILE A 280 9.35 -4.99 13.57
CA ILE A 280 8.58 -6.15 13.08
C ILE A 280 9.28 -6.89 11.92
N GLN A 281 10.12 -6.22 11.12
CA GLN A 281 10.67 -6.83 9.90
C GLN A 281 11.64 -7.98 10.16
N ASN A 282 12.32 -7.99 11.32
CA ASN A 282 13.16 -9.11 11.76
C ASN A 282 12.40 -10.14 12.63
N SER A 283 11.10 -9.94 12.84
CA SER A 283 10.29 -10.87 13.61
C SER A 283 9.88 -12.07 12.76
N SER A 284 9.90 -13.26 13.37
CA SER A 284 9.35 -14.48 12.77
C SER A 284 7.88 -14.36 12.36
N LYS A 285 7.15 -13.35 12.85
CA LYS A 285 5.72 -13.11 12.58
C LYS A 285 5.42 -12.20 11.38
N ALA A 286 6.43 -11.64 10.71
CA ALA A 286 6.21 -10.74 9.57
C ALA A 286 5.37 -11.40 8.45
N GLY A 287 5.61 -12.69 8.18
CA GLY A 287 4.86 -13.46 7.17
C GLY A 287 3.36 -13.61 7.49
N VAL A 288 3.00 -13.76 8.77
CA VAL A 288 1.61 -13.78 9.23
C VAL A 288 0.98 -12.40 9.09
N PHE A 289 1.68 -11.35 9.52
CA PHE A 289 1.17 -9.97 9.43
C PHE A 289 0.78 -9.58 7.99
N PHE A 290 1.69 -9.75 7.03
CA PHE A 290 1.44 -9.34 5.64
C PHE A 290 0.31 -10.15 4.99
N LYS A 291 0.20 -11.46 5.30
CA LYS A 291 -0.91 -12.29 4.83
C LYS A 291 -2.24 -11.86 5.44
N THR A 292 -2.28 -11.57 6.74
CA THR A 292 -3.49 -11.04 7.40
C THR A 292 -3.92 -9.72 6.78
N ALA A 293 -2.99 -8.78 6.60
CA ALA A 293 -3.26 -7.49 5.96
C ALA A 293 -3.74 -7.68 4.51
N GLY A 294 -3.11 -8.57 3.73
CA GLY A 294 -3.52 -8.90 2.37
C GLY A 294 -4.95 -9.46 2.29
N LEU A 295 -5.30 -10.40 3.18
CA LEU A 295 -6.67 -10.95 3.27
C LEU A 295 -7.71 -9.88 3.62
N ILE A 296 -7.40 -8.99 4.57
CA ILE A 296 -8.31 -7.91 4.96
C ILE A 296 -8.46 -6.88 3.82
N VAL A 297 -7.37 -6.53 3.13
CA VAL A 297 -7.41 -5.64 1.95
C VAL A 297 -8.28 -6.25 0.84
N MET A 298 -8.13 -7.55 0.56
CA MET A 298 -8.99 -8.25 -0.41
C MET A 298 -10.45 -8.26 0.01
N MET A 299 -10.75 -8.45 1.30
CA MET A 299 -12.11 -8.34 1.83
C MET A 299 -12.70 -6.96 1.54
N PHE A 300 -11.94 -5.87 1.79
CA PHE A 300 -12.41 -4.51 1.48
C PHE A 300 -12.52 -4.22 -0.01
N ALA A 301 -11.63 -4.79 -0.83
CA ALA A 301 -11.71 -4.69 -2.28
C ALA A 301 -13.05 -5.26 -2.79
N VAL A 302 -13.39 -6.47 -2.34
CA VAL A 302 -14.66 -7.12 -2.67
C VAL A 302 -15.83 -6.31 -2.12
N PHE A 303 -15.77 -5.88 -0.86
CA PHE A 303 -16.82 -5.06 -0.25
C PHE A 303 -17.07 -3.76 -1.03
N ASN A 304 -16.00 -3.06 -1.45
CA ASN A 304 -16.10 -1.83 -2.24
C ASN A 304 -16.70 -2.07 -3.63
N ILE A 305 -16.28 -3.15 -4.31
CA ILE A 305 -16.88 -3.55 -5.60
C ILE A 305 -18.37 -3.80 -5.40
N LEU A 306 -18.76 -4.56 -4.39
CA LEU A 306 -20.16 -4.85 -4.12
C LEU A 306 -20.96 -3.57 -3.80
N ASN A 307 -20.45 -2.65 -2.97
CA ASN A 307 -21.09 -1.35 -2.74
C ASN A 307 -21.24 -0.53 -4.02
N SER A 308 -20.25 -0.60 -4.92
CA SER A 308 -20.35 0.06 -6.23
C SER A 308 -21.52 -0.51 -7.04
N LEU A 309 -21.72 -1.84 -7.03
CA LEU A 309 -22.89 -2.47 -7.67
C LEU A 309 -24.23 -2.06 -7.01
N VAL A 310 -24.26 -1.85 -5.69
CA VAL A 310 -25.44 -1.33 -4.99
C VAL A 310 -25.80 0.07 -5.50
N VAL A 311 -24.81 0.95 -5.68
CA VAL A 311 -25.02 2.34 -6.14
C VAL A 311 -25.70 2.42 -7.51
N VAL A 312 -25.51 1.42 -8.38
CA VAL A 312 -26.18 1.33 -9.70
C VAL A 312 -27.44 0.46 -9.69
N GLY A 313 -27.87 -0.01 -8.51
CA GLY A 313 -29.09 -0.80 -8.35
C GLY A 313 -29.01 -2.24 -8.86
N LEU A 314 -27.81 -2.77 -9.11
CA LEU A 314 -27.65 -4.14 -9.60
C LEU A 314 -27.87 -5.19 -8.51
N ILE A 315 -27.59 -4.84 -7.25
CA ILE A 315 -27.78 -5.72 -6.09
C ILE A 315 -28.39 -4.94 -4.92
N PRO A 316 -29.15 -5.60 -4.02
CA PRO A 316 -29.65 -4.95 -2.81
C PRO A 316 -28.49 -4.56 -1.87
N PRO A 317 -28.69 -3.56 -0.99
CA PRO A 317 -27.70 -3.15 0.01
C PRO A 317 -27.25 -4.35 0.85
N LEU A 318 -25.94 -4.55 0.96
CA LEU A 318 -25.36 -5.62 1.79
C LEU A 318 -25.60 -5.39 3.29
N PHE A 319 -25.70 -4.13 3.68
CA PHE A 319 -26.06 -3.70 5.03
C PHE A 319 -27.25 -2.75 4.90
N ASN A 320 -28.28 -2.98 5.72
CA ASN A 320 -29.36 -2.02 5.90
C ASN A 320 -28.79 -0.88 6.76
N PHE A 321 -28.42 0.23 6.13
CA PHE A 321 -28.08 1.47 6.81
C PHE A 321 -29.36 2.23 7.14
#